data_AF-A0A356EPH0-F1
#
_entry.id   AF-A0A356EPH0-F1
#
_cell.length_a   1.000
_cell.length_b   1.000
_cell.length_c   1.000
_cell.angle_alpha   90.00
_cell.angle_beta   90.00
_cell.angle_gamma   90.00
#
_symmetry.space_group_name_H-M   'P 1'
#
loop_
_entity.id
_entity.type
_entity.pdbx_description
1 polymer ?
#
loop_
_entity_poly.entity_id
_entity_poly.type
_entity_poly.pdbx_seq_one_letter_code
_entity_poly.pdbx_strand_id
1 'polypeptide(L)'
;MMSIDKNLITHFDYAEEAEAAQRAGAWPQAAALWRRAADVLRASARQSPETFDLYAKYQAAGEACDAKHRVERIVEDIAKTRLDIPTLRTRKSDRLDFHELSVWILKEALLAAYEAGRDEAH
;
A
#
# COMPACT_ATOMS: atom_id res chain seq x y z
N MET A 1 35.22 -21.61 19.17
CA MET A 1 34.33 -20.56 19.73
C MET A 1 33.50 -20.03 18.57
N MET A 2 32.29 -20.56 18.39
CA MET A 2 31.39 -20.21 17.28
C MET A 2 31.07 -18.71 17.35
N SER A 3 31.56 -17.94 16.37
CA SER A 3 30.97 -16.64 16.05
C SER A 3 29.55 -16.91 15.58
N ILE A 4 28.58 -16.67 16.45
CA ILE A 4 27.18 -16.53 16.07
C ILE A 4 27.10 -15.15 15.42
N ASP A 5 27.09 -15.12 14.09
CA ASP A 5 26.97 -13.86 13.35
C ASP A 5 25.67 -13.16 13.70
N LYS A 6 25.81 -11.86 13.96
CA LYS A 6 24.79 -10.94 14.42
C LYS A 6 23.77 -10.70 13.29
N ASN A 7 22.50 -10.96 13.58
CA ASN A 7 21.35 -10.33 12.93
C ASN A 7 21.20 -10.57 11.41
N LEU A 8 21.10 -11.84 10.99
CA LEU A 8 20.72 -12.16 9.62
C LEU A 8 19.21 -11.92 9.46
N ILE A 9 18.81 -10.75 8.95
CA ILE A 9 17.40 -10.44 8.64
C ILE A 9 16.93 -11.45 7.59
N THR A 10 15.95 -12.27 7.97
CA THR A 10 15.35 -13.27 7.12
C THR A 10 14.25 -12.66 6.26
N HIS A 11 13.80 -13.40 5.25
CA HIS A 11 12.63 -12.95 4.48
C HIS A 11 11.36 -12.85 5.35
N PHE A 12 11.27 -13.63 6.44
CA PHE A 12 10.14 -13.56 7.37
C PHE A 12 10.11 -12.24 8.14
N ASP A 13 11.28 -11.71 8.54
CA ASP A 13 11.35 -10.41 9.23
C ASP A 13 10.84 -9.28 8.33
N TYR A 14 11.22 -9.28 7.05
CA TYR A 14 10.69 -8.31 6.08
C TYR A 14 9.19 -8.49 5.83
N ALA A 15 8.68 -9.73 5.81
CA ALA A 15 7.26 -10.01 5.67
C ALA A 15 6.45 -9.49 6.87
N GLU A 16 6.94 -9.71 8.10
CA GLU A 16 6.29 -9.20 9.30
C GLU A 16 6.26 -7.66 9.33
N GLU A 17 7.37 -7.02 8.96
CA GLU A 17 7.43 -5.57 8.84
C GLU A 17 6.49 -5.06 7.74
N ALA A 18 6.37 -5.77 6.62
CA ALA A 18 5.43 -5.44 5.55
C ALA A 18 3.98 -5.48 6.04
N GLU A 19 3.60 -6.51 6.80
CA GLU A 19 2.27 -6.61 7.42
C GLU A 19 2.03 -5.50 8.45
N ALA A 20 3.04 -5.11 9.22
CA ALA A 20 2.95 -3.97 10.12
C ALA A 20 2.72 -2.65 9.36
N ALA A 21 3.43 -2.44 8.26
CA ALA A 21 3.24 -1.28 7.39
C ALA A 21 1.85 -1.28 6.74
N GLN A 22 1.31 -2.44 6.34
CA GLN A 22 -0.08 -2.57 5.87
C GLN A 22 -1.09 -2.15 6.94
N ARG A 23 -0.92 -2.63 8.17
CA ARG A 23 -1.78 -2.25 9.32
C ARG A 23 -1.73 -0.74 9.60
N ALA A 24 -0.61 -0.10 9.31
CA ALA A 24 -0.44 1.36 9.44
C ALA A 24 -0.92 2.17 8.22
N GLY A 25 -1.37 1.52 7.14
CA GLY A 25 -1.71 2.18 5.87
C GLY A 25 -0.51 2.75 5.11
N ALA A 26 0.71 2.32 5.45
CA ALA A 26 1.95 2.75 4.79
C ALA A 26 2.21 1.92 3.52
N TRP A 27 1.28 1.94 2.56
CA TRP A 27 1.29 1.02 1.41
C TRP A 27 2.56 1.03 0.57
N PRO A 28 3.21 2.18 0.26
CA PRO A 28 4.48 2.17 -0.47
C PRO A 28 5.61 1.45 0.28
N GLN A 29 5.66 1.64 1.61
CA GLN A 29 6.63 0.97 2.46
C GLN A 29 6.33 -0.53 2.52
N ALA A 30 5.06 -0.92 2.71
CA ALA A 30 4.63 -2.31 2.70
C ALA A 30 4.99 -3.01 1.38
N ALA A 31 4.72 -2.38 0.23
CA ALA A 31 5.08 -2.92 -1.08
C ALA A 31 6.59 -3.14 -1.22
N ALA A 32 7.39 -2.16 -0.79
CA ALA A 32 8.86 -2.28 -0.80
C ALA A 32 9.35 -3.42 0.09
N LEU A 33 8.78 -3.58 1.29
CA LEU A 33 9.13 -4.65 2.23
C LEU A 33 8.74 -6.04 1.70
N TRP A 34 7.57 -6.18 1.06
CA TRP A 34 7.18 -7.43 0.39
C TRP A 34 8.14 -7.81 -0.75
N ARG A 35 8.57 -6.84 -1.57
CA ARG A 35 9.58 -7.08 -2.62
C ARG A 35 10.91 -7.51 -2.01
N ARG A 36 11.36 -6.88 -0.91
CA ARG A 36 12.56 -7.30 -0.18
C ARG A 36 12.44 -8.70 0.39
N ALA A 37 11.30 -9.06 0.97
CA ALA A 37 11.03 -10.42 1.45
C ALA A 37 11.15 -11.44 0.30
N ALA A 38 10.57 -11.13 -0.87
CA ALA A 38 10.66 -11.97 -2.07
C ALA A 38 12.11 -12.13 -2.56
N ASP A 39 12.88 -11.05 -2.61
CA ASP A 39 14.28 -11.06 -3.03
C ASP A 39 15.15 -11.90 -2.08
N VAL A 40 14.98 -11.72 -0.76
CA VAL A 40 15.73 -12.46 0.27
C VAL A 40 15.35 -13.93 0.24
N LEU A 41 14.07 -14.27 0.11
CA LEU A 41 13.61 -15.65 -0.02
C LEU A 41 14.28 -16.33 -1.21
N ARG A 42 14.28 -15.66 -2.37
CA ARG A 42 14.92 -16.18 -3.59
C ARG A 42 16.43 -16.35 -3.46
N ALA A 43 17.10 -15.48 -2.71
CA ALA A 43 18.55 -15.51 -2.55
C ALA A 43 19.03 -16.53 -1.50
N SER A 44 18.24 -16.75 -0.44
CA SER A 44 18.66 -17.51 0.74
C SER A 44 18.03 -18.89 0.89
N ALA A 45 16.84 -19.13 0.33
CA ALA A 45 16.14 -20.39 0.49
C ALA A 45 16.52 -21.41 -0.60
N ARG A 46 16.46 -22.70 -0.25
CA ARG A 46 16.62 -23.79 -1.21
C ARG A 46 15.44 -23.77 -2.18
N GLN A 47 15.73 -23.82 -3.47
CA GLN A 47 14.69 -23.89 -4.49
C GLN A 47 13.87 -25.19 -4.34
N SER A 48 12.61 -25.00 -3.96
CA SER A 48 11.59 -26.03 -3.84
C SER A 48 10.22 -25.46 -4.25
N PRO A 49 9.22 -26.31 -4.54
CA PRO A 49 7.87 -25.83 -4.84
C PRO A 49 7.31 -24.90 -3.75
N GLU A 50 7.55 -25.20 -2.47
CA GLU A 50 7.07 -24.39 -1.35
C GLU A 50 7.69 -22.98 -1.35
N THR A 51 8.98 -22.87 -1.66
CA THR A 51 9.65 -21.56 -1.78
C THR A 51 9.16 -20.77 -2.99
N PHE A 52 8.76 -21.45 -4.07
CA PHE A 52 8.17 -20.81 -5.24
C PHE A 52 6.77 -20.27 -4.93
N ASP A 53 5.93 -21.07 -4.26
CA ASP A 53 4.60 -20.65 -3.82
C ASP A 53 4.68 -19.47 -2.83
N LEU A 54 5.65 -19.51 -1.91
CA LEU A 54 5.87 -18.42 -0.97
C LEU A 54 6.37 -17.14 -1.66
N TYR A 55 7.26 -17.27 -2.66
CA TYR A 55 7.70 -16.15 -3.48
C TYR A 55 6.53 -15.50 -4.23
N ALA A 56 5.69 -16.31 -4.87
CA ALA A 56 4.49 -15.83 -5.56
C ALA A 56 3.53 -15.10 -4.60
N LYS A 57 3.37 -15.60 -3.35
CA LYS A 57 2.59 -14.92 -2.31
C LYS A 57 3.16 -13.55 -1.95
N TYR A 58 4.49 -13.44 -1.77
CA TYR A 58 5.13 -12.16 -1.46
C TYR A 58 4.99 -11.16 -2.62
N GLN A 59 5.14 -11.61 -3.86
CA GLN A 59 4.91 -10.76 -5.03
C GLN A 59 3.47 -10.25 -5.07
N ALA A 60 2.48 -11.14 -4.96
CA ALA A 60 1.07 -10.78 -4.96
C ALA A 60 0.72 -9.81 -3.81
N ALA A 61 1.31 -9.99 -2.62
CA ALA A 61 1.13 -9.08 -1.51
C ALA A 61 1.73 -7.69 -1.79
N GLY A 62 2.90 -7.63 -2.42
CA GLY A 62 3.51 -6.38 -2.88
C GLY A 62 2.65 -5.65 -3.90
N GLU A 63 2.18 -6.36 -4.93
CA GLU A 63 1.29 -5.82 -5.97
C GLU A 63 -0.03 -5.31 -5.39
N ALA A 64 -0.61 -6.03 -4.42
CA ALA A 64 -1.80 -5.58 -3.71
C ALA A 64 -1.56 -4.28 -2.94
N CYS A 65 -0.39 -4.11 -2.32
CA CYS A 65 -0.01 -2.85 -1.66
C CYS A 65 0.14 -1.71 -2.67
N ASP A 66 0.77 -1.96 -3.82
CA ASP A 66 0.87 -0.96 -4.90
C ASP A 66 -0.51 -0.54 -5.41
N ALA A 67 -1.43 -1.50 -5.60
CA ALA A 67 -2.80 -1.23 -6.01
C ALA A 67 -3.55 -0.37 -4.98
N LYS A 68 -3.39 -0.66 -3.67
CA LYS A 68 -3.95 0.20 -2.61
C LYS A 68 -3.38 1.61 -2.67
N HIS A 69 -2.07 1.75 -2.86
CA HIS A 69 -1.46 3.07 -2.98
C HIS A 69 -1.98 3.87 -4.19
N ARG A 70 -2.16 3.22 -5.35
CA ARG A 70 -2.74 3.86 -6.54
C ARG A 70 -4.16 4.39 -6.27
N VAL A 71 -5.01 3.58 -5.64
CA VAL A 71 -6.37 4.00 -5.28
C VAL A 71 -6.35 5.20 -4.33
N GLU A 72 -5.51 5.20 -3.29
CA GLU A 72 -5.39 6.35 -2.39
C GLU A 72 -4.94 7.61 -3.13
N ARG A 73 -3.99 7.49 -4.05
CA ARG A 73 -3.53 8.61 -4.90
C ARG A 73 -4.66 9.19 -5.75
N ILE A 74 -5.45 8.33 -6.40
CA ILE A 74 -6.61 8.73 -7.19
C ILE A 74 -7.62 9.48 -6.32
N VAL A 75 -7.95 8.93 -5.15
CA VAL A 75 -8.93 9.53 -4.23
C VAL A 75 -8.43 10.87 -3.68
N GLU A 76 -7.15 10.98 -3.32
CA GLU A 76 -6.54 12.26 -2.92
C GLU A 76 -6.58 13.30 -4.04
N ASP A 77 -6.34 12.89 -5.28
CA ASP A 77 -6.33 13.81 -6.42
C ASP A 77 -7.76 14.27 -6.79
N ILE A 78 -8.77 13.40 -6.65
CA ILE A 78 -10.19 13.78 -6.75
C ILE A 78 -10.56 14.78 -5.65
N ALA A 79 -10.14 14.53 -4.40
CA ALA A 79 -10.41 15.44 -3.28
C ALA A 79 -9.82 16.84 -3.54
N LYS A 80 -8.59 16.92 -4.05
CA LYS A 80 -7.95 18.20 -4.41
C LYS A 80 -8.66 18.89 -5.56
N THR A 81 -8.98 18.17 -6.62
CA THR A 81 -9.43 18.77 -7.89
C THR A 81 -10.92 19.05 -7.96
N ARG A 82 -11.75 18.26 -7.27
CA ARG A 82 -13.22 18.40 -7.28
C ARG A 82 -13.75 19.04 -6.00
N LEU A 83 -13.19 18.67 -4.84
CA LEU A 83 -13.72 19.08 -3.55
C LEU A 83 -12.98 20.29 -2.94
N ASP A 84 -11.88 20.74 -3.54
CA ASP A 84 -10.95 21.74 -2.98
C ASP A 84 -10.43 21.34 -1.59
N ILE A 85 -10.25 20.04 -1.36
CA ILE A 85 -9.71 19.48 -0.12
C ILE A 85 -8.25 19.11 -0.36
N PRO A 86 -7.28 19.83 0.24
CA PRO A 86 -5.86 19.65 -0.11
C PRO A 86 -5.28 18.30 0.35
N THR A 87 -5.85 17.68 1.39
CA THR A 87 -5.51 16.32 1.83
C THR A 87 -6.64 15.72 2.65
N LEU A 88 -6.82 14.40 2.53
CA LEU A 88 -7.76 13.58 3.30
C LEU A 88 -7.16 13.04 4.60
N ARG A 89 -5.90 13.38 4.92
CA ARG A 89 -5.31 13.04 6.22
C ARG A 89 -5.99 13.86 7.31
N THR A 90 -6.38 13.19 8.40
CA THR A 90 -6.91 13.84 9.61
C THR A 90 -5.87 14.77 10.22
N ARG A 91 -6.25 16.02 10.45
CA ARG A 91 -5.37 17.07 11.01
C ARG A 91 -5.72 17.44 12.44
N LYS A 92 -6.79 16.86 12.99
CA LYS A 92 -7.31 17.12 14.34
C LYS A 92 -7.64 18.61 14.53
N SER A 93 -8.26 19.21 13.51
CA SER A 93 -8.67 20.60 13.50
C SER A 93 -9.98 20.75 12.75
N ASP A 94 -11.02 21.25 13.43
CA ASP A 94 -12.36 21.30 12.85
C ASP A 94 -12.38 22.06 11.51
N ARG A 95 -11.73 23.22 11.46
CA ARG A 95 -11.65 24.05 10.26
C ARG A 95 -10.90 23.40 9.09
N LEU A 96 -10.06 22.39 9.36
CA LEU A 96 -9.27 21.69 8.33
C LEU A 96 -9.85 20.32 7.96
N ASP A 97 -10.65 19.72 8.84
CA ASP A 97 -11.17 18.35 8.69
C ASP A 97 -12.67 18.32 8.34
N PHE A 98 -13.43 19.39 8.60
CA PHE A 98 -14.84 19.52 8.21
C PHE A 98 -15.00 20.47 7.03
N HIS A 99 -15.70 19.99 6.00
CA HIS A 99 -15.93 20.74 4.77
C HIS A 99 -17.43 20.81 4.47
N GLU A 100 -17.95 22.01 4.24
CA GLU A 100 -19.29 22.20 3.70
C GLU A 100 -19.23 22.07 2.17
N LEU A 101 -19.88 21.05 1.63
CA LEU A 101 -19.85 20.73 0.21
C LEU A 101 -21.26 20.78 -0.38
N SER A 102 -21.36 21.33 -1.58
CA SER A 102 -22.61 21.29 -2.33
C SER A 102 -22.88 19.87 -2.87
N VAL A 103 -24.15 19.50 -2.98
CA VAL A 103 -24.54 18.18 -3.50
C VAL A 103 -24.10 17.95 -4.95
N TRP A 104 -23.92 19.02 -5.74
CA TRP A 104 -23.44 18.94 -7.11
C TRP A 104 -21.95 18.57 -7.18
N ILE A 105 -21.10 19.24 -6.39
CA ILE A 105 -19.66 18.93 -6.32
C ILE A 105 -19.44 17.53 -5.74
N LEU A 106 -20.23 17.15 -4.73
CA LEU A 106 -20.19 15.79 -4.18
C LEU A 106 -20.54 14.75 -5.26
N LYS A 107 -21.57 14.99 -6.06
CA LYS A 107 -21.94 14.12 -7.18
C LYS A 107 -20.81 14.00 -8.21
N GLU A 108 -20.17 15.10 -8.59
CA GLU A 108 -19.03 15.10 -9.53
C GLU A 108 -17.86 14.27 -9.01
N ALA A 109 -17.49 14.42 -7.73
CA ALA A 109 -16.41 13.64 -7.13
C ALA A 109 -16.72 12.14 -7.09
N LEU A 110 -17.97 11.75 -6.77
CA LEU A 110 -18.40 10.35 -6.76
C LEU A 110 -18.38 9.73 -8.16
N LEU A 111 -18.81 10.48 -9.18
CA LEU A 111 -18.73 10.03 -10.57
C LEU A 111 -17.28 9.84 -11.01
N ALA A 112 -16.40 10.80 -10.71
CA ALA A 112 -14.98 10.71 -11.01
C ALA A 112 -14.32 9.50 -10.34
N ALA A 113 -14.67 9.20 -9.09
CA ALA A 113 -14.17 8.02 -8.38
C ALA A 113 -14.65 6.71 -9.01
N TYR A 114 -15.92 6.67 -9.44
CA TYR A 114 -16.47 5.50 -10.12
C TYR A 114 -15.83 5.25 -11.49
N GLU A 115 -15.62 6.31 -12.28
CA GLU A 115 -14.94 6.23 -13.58
C GLU A 115 -13.49 5.77 -13.41
N ALA A 116 -12.73 6.37 -12.50
CA ALA A 116 -11.35 5.97 -12.24
C ALA A 116 -11.24 4.49 -11.79
N GLY A 117 -12.20 4.02 -10.99
CA GLY A 117 -12.26 2.61 -10.59
C GLY A 117 -12.57 1.66 -11.74
N ARG A 118 -13.31 2.11 -12.77
CA ARG A 118 -13.55 1.32 -13.99
C ARG A 118 -12.34 1.27 -14.91
N ASP A 119 -11.58 2.36 -14.97
CA ASP A 119 -10.39 2.47 -15.80
C ASP A 119 -9.23 1.62 -15.23
N GLU A 120 -9.11 1.48 -13.90
CA GLU A 120 -8.14 0.56 -13.28
C GLU A 120 -8.44 -0.92 -13.51
N ALA A 121 -9.65 -1.28 -13.93
CA ALA A 121 -10.08 -2.67 -14.15
C ALA A 121 -10.01 -3.14 -15.61
N HIS A 122 -9.69 -2.25 -16.56
CA HIS A 122 -9.50 -2.54 -17.98
C HIS A 122 -8.01 -2.67 -18.34
#